data_AF-A0A4Y7NJH1-F1
#
_entry.id   AF-A0A4Y7NJH1-F1
#
_cell.length_a   1.000
_cell.length_b   1.000
_cell.length_c   1.000
_cell.angle_alpha   90.00
_cell.angle_beta   90.00
_cell.angle_gamma   90.00
#
_symmetry.space_group_name_H-M   'P 1'
#
loop_
_entity.id
_entity.type
_entity.pdbx_description
1 polymer ?
#
loop_
_entity_poly.entity_id
_entity_poly.type
_entity_poly.pdbx_seq_one_letter_code
_entity_poly.pdbx_strand_id
1 'polypeptide(L)'
;MKSAEELQQKLYYLLEQLQEMARKLPLQYQQRMPYELLSGLANCLLNETIFKIVEGLTEIQQVTEKQLLQQRLKLLHKHRAEKETLAKKPTNSNSDAEREQVLANHSDELKQADMNLILQLDQLVADQQSTLEKAGVPGFYSTNNPQEVKVQMYLLEFILKLGKESELNSS
;
A
#
# COMPACT_ATOMS: atom_id res chain seq x y z
N MET A 1 17.35 23.47 -21.35
CA MET A 1 15.88 23.53 -21.26
C MET A 1 15.36 22.54 -22.29
N LYS A 2 14.52 21.56 -21.90
CA LYS A 2 13.93 20.62 -22.88
C LYS A 2 13.14 21.43 -23.91
N SER A 3 13.29 21.12 -25.19
CA SER A 3 12.54 21.77 -26.28
C SER A 3 11.03 21.56 -26.05
N ALA A 4 10.19 22.51 -26.47
CA ALA A 4 8.74 22.34 -26.42
C ALA A 4 8.29 21.07 -27.18
N GLU A 5 9.01 20.71 -28.24
CA GLU A 5 8.78 19.48 -29.02
C GLU A 5 9.16 18.22 -28.22
N GLU A 6 10.26 18.25 -27.46
CA GLU A 6 10.68 17.12 -26.60
C GLU A 6 9.67 16.86 -25.47
N LEU A 7 9.11 17.91 -24.89
CA LEU A 7 8.06 17.79 -23.87
C LEU A 7 6.76 17.21 -24.46
N GLN A 8 6.38 17.64 -25.66
CA GLN A 8 5.24 17.08 -26.36
C GLN A 8 5.43 15.60 -26.73
N GLN A 9 6.60 15.23 -27.25
CA GLN A 9 6.93 13.83 -27.55
C GLN A 9 6.86 12.96 -26.29
N LYS A 10 7.43 13.43 -25.17
CA LYS A 10 7.35 12.73 -23.89
C LYS A 10 5.91 12.60 -23.41
N LEU A 11 5.09 13.64 -23.56
CA LEU A 11 3.68 13.60 -23.18
C LEU A 11 2.90 12.56 -23.98
N TYR A 12 3.07 12.55 -25.31
CA TYR A 12 2.40 11.56 -26.18
C TYR A 12 2.81 10.14 -25.82
N TYR A 13 4.10 9.90 -25.59
CA TYR A 13 4.60 8.61 -25.16
C TYR A 13 3.98 8.17 -23.82
N LEU A 14 3.99 9.04 -22.79
CA LEU A 14 3.41 8.72 -21.48
C LEU A 14 1.92 8.41 -21.59
N LEU A 15 1.18 9.19 -22.39
CA LEU A 15 -0.24 8.99 -22.60
C LEU A 15 -0.54 7.66 -23.30
N GLU A 16 0.22 7.32 -24.34
CA GLU A 16 0.09 6.04 -25.05
C GLU A 16 0.32 4.86 -24.10
N GLN A 17 1.40 4.89 -23.32
CA GLN A 17 1.70 3.85 -22.33
C GLN A 17 0.59 3.73 -21.28
N LEU A 18 0.07 4.85 -20.76
CA LEU A 18 -1.03 4.86 -19.80
C LEU A 18 -2.31 4.23 -20.37
N GLN A 19 -2.65 4.55 -21.63
CA GLN A 19 -3.80 3.96 -22.30
C GLN A 19 -3.64 2.46 -22.54
N GLU A 20 -2.44 2.02 -22.96
CA GLU A 20 -2.18 0.59 -23.13
C GLU A 20 -2.30 -0.18 -21.82
N MET A 21 -1.77 0.38 -20.72
CA MET A 21 -1.88 -0.23 -19.41
C MET A 21 -3.34 -0.28 -18.94
N ALA A 22 -4.11 0.80 -19.13
CA ALA A 22 -5.52 0.85 -18.78
C ALA A 22 -6.37 -0.16 -19.58
N ARG A 23 -6.07 -0.37 -20.87
CA ARG A 23 -6.76 -1.36 -21.72
C ARG A 23 -6.57 -2.81 -21.27
N LYS A 24 -5.51 -3.11 -20.51
CA LYS A 24 -5.21 -4.46 -19.99
C LYS A 24 -5.97 -4.77 -18.70
N LEU A 25 -6.67 -3.80 -18.12
CA LEU A 25 -7.41 -3.97 -16.87
C LEU A 25 -8.81 -4.55 -17.09
N PRO A 26 -9.40 -5.17 -16.05
CA PRO A 26 -10.82 -5.53 -16.07
C PRO A 26 -11.73 -4.33 -16.33
N LEU A 27 -12.80 -4.55 -17.10
CA LEU A 27 -13.70 -3.49 -17.60
C LEU A 27 -14.21 -2.54 -16.49
N GLN A 28 -14.53 -3.09 -15.32
CA GLN A 28 -15.03 -2.34 -14.16
C GLN A 28 -14.06 -1.29 -13.60
N TYR A 29 -12.76 -1.44 -13.86
CA TYR A 29 -11.72 -0.48 -13.48
C TYR A 29 -11.32 0.39 -14.66
N GLN A 30 -11.28 -0.18 -15.87
CA GLN A 30 -11.01 0.57 -17.10
C GLN A 30 -12.01 1.72 -17.30
N GLN A 31 -13.30 1.49 -17.05
CA GLN A 31 -14.35 2.52 -17.16
C GLN A 31 -14.18 3.68 -16.18
N ARG A 32 -13.40 3.49 -15.11
CA ARG A 32 -13.06 4.54 -14.13
C ARG A 32 -11.82 5.34 -14.49
N MET A 33 -11.17 5.02 -15.62
CA MET A 33 -9.98 5.70 -16.11
C MET A 33 -10.24 6.33 -17.49
N PRO A 34 -11.08 7.39 -17.55
CA PRO A 34 -11.35 8.07 -18.81
C PRO A 34 -10.09 8.73 -19.37
N TYR A 35 -10.12 9.05 -20.67
CA TYR A 35 -9.02 9.72 -21.37
C TYR A 35 -8.56 10.99 -20.65
N GLU A 36 -9.51 11.80 -20.15
CA GLU A 36 -9.21 13.04 -19.42
C GLU A 36 -8.31 12.79 -18.19
N LEU A 37 -8.61 11.75 -17.41
CA LEU A 37 -7.80 11.36 -16.26
C LEU A 37 -6.39 10.94 -16.68
N LEU A 38 -6.28 10.09 -17.70
CA LEU A 38 -4.98 9.61 -18.19
C LEU A 38 -4.14 10.74 -18.80
N SER A 39 -4.77 11.66 -19.51
CA SER A 39 -4.13 12.86 -20.06
C SER A 39 -3.66 13.80 -18.96
N GLY A 40 -4.48 14.02 -17.92
CA GLY A 40 -4.07 14.78 -16.73
C GLY A 40 -2.88 14.13 -16.03
N LEU A 41 -2.92 12.81 -15.86
CA LEU A 41 -1.84 12.05 -15.24
C LEU A 41 -0.55 12.11 -16.06
N ALA A 42 -0.63 11.95 -17.39
CA ALA A 42 0.54 12.06 -18.28
C ALA A 42 1.23 13.44 -18.15
N ASN A 43 0.45 14.52 -18.08
CA ASN A 43 0.97 15.86 -17.84
C ASN A 43 1.64 15.99 -16.47
N CYS A 44 1.02 15.43 -15.43
CA CYS A 44 1.58 15.40 -14.07
C CYS A 44 2.95 14.69 -14.04
N LEU A 45 3.07 13.57 -14.75
CA LEU A 45 4.29 12.75 -14.83
C LEU A 45 5.42 13.36 -15.69
N LEU A 46 5.18 14.48 -16.36
CA LEU A 46 6.29 15.26 -16.95
C LEU A 46 7.20 15.82 -15.86
N ASN A 47 6.65 16.06 -14.65
CA ASN A 47 7.40 16.48 -13.48
C ASN A 47 8.01 15.27 -12.76
N GLU A 48 9.35 15.18 -12.79
CA GLU A 48 10.10 14.07 -12.19
C GLU A 48 9.94 13.98 -10.66
N THR A 49 9.51 15.06 -9.99
CA THR A 49 9.21 15.04 -8.55
C THR A 49 8.09 14.07 -8.20
N ILE A 50 7.13 13.83 -9.10
CA ILE A 50 6.01 12.92 -8.82
C ILE A 50 6.49 11.48 -8.65
N PHE A 51 7.45 11.04 -9.47
CA PHE A 51 8.05 9.72 -9.32
C PHE A 51 8.77 9.59 -7.97
N LYS A 52 9.52 10.63 -7.55
CA LYS A 52 10.20 10.64 -6.25
C LYS A 52 9.25 10.61 -5.06
N ILE A 53 8.10 11.28 -5.17
CA ILE A 53 7.06 11.22 -4.13
C ILE A 53 6.53 9.79 -4.00
N VAL A 54 6.16 9.16 -5.13
CA VAL A 54 5.63 7.79 -5.13
C VAL A 54 6.66 6.78 -4.65
N GLU A 55 7.93 6.94 -5.01
CA GLU A 55 9.04 6.13 -4.51
C GLU A 55 9.17 6.28 -2.99
N GLY A 56 9.24 7.50 -2.46
CA GLY A 56 9.31 7.74 -1.02
C GLY A 56 8.11 7.18 -0.24
N LEU A 57 6.89 7.29 -0.79
CA LEU A 57 5.69 6.68 -0.18
C LEU A 57 5.77 5.15 -0.18
N THR A 58 6.38 4.55 -1.21
CA THR A 58 6.60 3.10 -1.31
C THR A 58 7.61 2.63 -0.26
N GLU A 59 8.70 3.37 -0.07
CA GLU A 59 9.69 3.07 0.98
C GLU A 59 9.08 3.16 2.38
N ILE A 60 8.34 4.24 2.65
CA ILE A 60 7.62 4.44 3.92
C ILE A 60 6.69 3.25 4.18
N GLN A 61 5.93 2.83 3.17
CA GLN A 61 5.04 1.67 3.28
C GLN A 61 5.81 0.40 3.62
N GLN A 62 6.89 0.08 2.90
CA GLN A 62 7.67 -1.13 3.15
C GLN A 62 8.25 -1.16 4.56
N VAL A 63 8.77 -0.03 5.06
CA VAL A 63 9.31 0.08 6.41
C VAL A 63 8.20 -0.13 7.45
N THR A 64 7.05 0.51 7.28
CA THR A 64 5.90 0.37 8.17
C THR A 64 5.37 -1.05 8.19
N GLU A 65 5.12 -1.68 7.03
CA GLU A 65 4.66 -3.06 6.93
C GLU A 65 5.62 -4.04 7.62
N LYS A 66 6.93 -3.84 7.43
CA LYS A 66 7.96 -4.65 8.11
C LYS A 66 7.90 -4.48 9.62
N GLN A 67 7.70 -3.26 10.12
CA GLN A 67 7.56 -2.99 11.56
C GLN A 67 6.29 -3.66 12.13
N LEU A 68 5.15 -3.53 11.46
CA LEU A 68 3.88 -4.15 11.87
C LEU A 68 3.98 -5.68 11.89
N LEU A 69 4.60 -6.29 10.88
CA LEU A 69 4.87 -7.73 10.86
C LEU A 69 5.76 -8.16 12.04
N GLN A 70 6.82 -7.40 12.33
CA GLN A 70 7.69 -7.69 13.47
C GLN A 70 6.95 -7.56 14.81
N GLN A 71 6.04 -6.61 14.96
CA GLN A 71 5.19 -6.49 16.15
C GLN A 71 4.33 -7.75 16.34
N ARG A 72 3.66 -8.21 15.28
CA ARG A 72 2.85 -9.44 15.30
C ARG A 72 3.68 -10.67 15.66
N LEU A 73 4.86 -10.82 15.06
CA LEU A 73 5.75 -11.96 15.34
C LEU A 73 6.22 -11.98 16.80
N LYS A 74 6.57 -10.82 17.37
CA LYS A 74 6.96 -10.72 18.79
C LYS A 74 5.84 -11.20 19.71
N LEU A 75 4.60 -10.83 19.43
CA LEU A 75 3.44 -11.27 20.21
C LEU A 75 3.25 -12.79 20.12
N LEU A 76 3.33 -13.37 18.91
CA LEU A 76 3.23 -14.81 18.71
C LEU A 76 4.36 -15.58 19.41
N HIS A 77 5.59 -15.05 19.40
CA HIS A 77 6.71 -15.66 20.13
C HIS A 77 6.50 -15.62 21.65
N LYS A 78 5.97 -14.51 22.17
CA LYS A 78 5.58 -14.39 23.59
C LYS A 78 4.53 -15.44 23.97
N HIS A 79 3.43 -15.54 23.22
CA HIS A 79 2.38 -16.53 23.46
C HIS A 79 2.91 -17.96 23.40
N ARG A 80 3.79 -18.26 22.44
CA ARG A 80 4.43 -19.58 22.33
C ARG A 80 5.29 -19.90 23.56
N ALA A 81 6.15 -18.98 24.00
CA ALA A 81 7.00 -19.19 25.17
C ALA A 81 6.15 -19.39 26.44
N GLU A 82 5.10 -18.58 26.62
CA GLU A 82 4.16 -18.73 27.73
C GLU A 82 3.48 -20.10 27.71
N LYS A 83 3.00 -20.56 26.55
CA LYS A 83 2.41 -21.90 26.39
C LYS A 83 3.38 -23.02 26.74
N GLU A 84 4.65 -22.91 26.32
CA GLU A 84 5.70 -23.87 26.66
C GLU A 84 5.99 -23.90 28.17
N THR A 85 5.97 -22.75 28.86
CA THR A 85 6.13 -22.70 30.32
C THR A 85 4.93 -23.30 31.06
N LEU A 86 3.71 -23.07 30.58
CA LEU A 86 2.48 -23.64 31.14
C LEU A 86 2.41 -25.16 30.97
N ALA A 87 2.96 -25.69 29.87
CA ALA A 87 3.06 -27.13 29.63
C ALA A 87 4.00 -27.85 30.61
N LYS A 88 5.00 -27.15 31.16
CA LYS A 88 5.96 -27.70 32.14
C LYS A 88 5.45 -27.71 33.58
N LYS A 89 4.32 -27.04 33.89
CA LYS A 89 3.72 -27.04 35.24
C LYS A 89 3.00 -28.37 35.53
N PRO A 90 3.09 -28.93 36.75
CA PRO A 90 2.41 -30.17 37.13
C PRO A 90 0.88 -30.04 36.98
N THR A 91 0.21 -31.11 36.54
CA THR A 91 -1.25 -31.17 36.33
C THR A 91 -1.99 -31.40 37.64
N ASN A 92 -2.75 -30.39 38.06
CA ASN A 92 -3.76 -30.43 39.12
C ASN A 92 -5.01 -29.65 38.65
N SER A 93 -6.20 -29.94 39.18
CA SER A 93 -7.49 -29.44 38.65
C SER A 93 -7.59 -27.90 38.55
N ASN A 94 -6.90 -27.15 39.41
CA ASN A 94 -6.81 -25.68 39.28
C ASN A 94 -5.92 -25.22 38.11
N SER A 95 -4.93 -26.03 37.70
CA SER A 95 -4.00 -25.70 36.61
C SER A 95 -4.63 -25.77 35.22
N ASP A 96 -5.69 -26.57 35.04
CA ASP A 96 -6.36 -26.71 33.74
C ASP A 96 -7.28 -25.52 33.45
N ALA A 97 -8.00 -25.03 34.47
CA ALA A 97 -8.76 -23.78 34.38
C ALA A 97 -7.84 -22.57 34.13
N GLU A 98 -6.68 -22.51 34.81
CA GLU A 98 -5.67 -21.48 34.56
C GLU A 98 -5.13 -21.54 33.12
N ARG A 99 -4.85 -22.73 32.58
CA ARG A 99 -4.39 -22.91 31.20
C ARG A 99 -5.43 -22.44 30.18
N GLU A 100 -6.68 -22.81 30.39
CA GLU A 100 -7.78 -22.43 29.50
C GLU A 100 -8.00 -20.92 29.51
N GLN A 101 -7.91 -20.28 30.68
CA GLN A 101 -8.00 -18.83 30.81
C GLN A 101 -6.84 -18.11 30.12
N VAL A 102 -5.60 -18.60 30.23
CA VAL A 102 -4.46 -18.00 29.53
C VAL A 102 -4.60 -18.13 28.00
N LEU A 103 -5.06 -19.28 27.51
CA LEU A 103 -5.28 -19.47 26.07
C LEU A 103 -6.40 -18.57 25.53
N ALA A 104 -7.48 -18.38 26.30
CA ALA A 104 -8.54 -17.44 25.96
C ALA A 104 -7.98 -16.00 25.89
N ASN A 105 -7.19 -15.60 26.89
CA ASN A 105 -6.55 -14.28 26.92
C ASN A 105 -5.61 -14.07 25.72
N HIS A 106 -4.81 -15.08 25.35
CA HIS A 106 -3.94 -15.02 24.16
C HIS A 106 -4.75 -14.80 22.88
N SER A 107 -5.88 -15.50 22.74
CA SER A 107 -6.75 -15.33 21.57
C SER A 107 -7.28 -13.90 21.47
N ASP A 108 -7.73 -13.32 22.57
CA ASP A 108 -8.29 -11.98 22.58
C ASP A 108 -7.21 -10.90 22.43
N GLU A 109 -6.04 -11.06 23.07
CA GLU A 109 -4.88 -10.18 22.87
C GLU A 109 -4.43 -10.20 21.40
N LEU A 110 -4.40 -11.37 20.75
CA LEU A 110 -4.02 -11.49 19.34
C LEU A 110 -5.05 -10.83 18.41
N LYS A 111 -6.35 -11.01 18.67
CA LYS A 111 -7.41 -10.33 17.88
C LYS A 111 -7.30 -8.81 18.01
N GLN A 112 -7.14 -8.30 19.24
CA GLN A 112 -6.99 -6.87 19.47
C GLN A 112 -5.74 -6.31 18.79
N ALA A 113 -4.62 -7.03 18.88
CA ALA A 113 -3.40 -6.66 18.19
C ALA A 113 -3.60 -6.64 16.67
N ASP A 114 -4.15 -7.69 16.07
CA ASP A 114 -4.38 -7.76 14.62
C ASP A 114 -5.33 -6.64 14.14
N MET A 115 -6.35 -6.27 14.93
CA MET A 115 -7.21 -5.11 14.63
C MET A 115 -6.45 -3.79 14.67
N ASN A 116 -5.59 -3.59 15.67
CA ASN A 116 -4.75 -2.39 15.74
C ASN A 116 -3.73 -2.31 14.59
N LEU A 117 -3.25 -3.45 14.08
CA LEU A 117 -2.38 -3.49 12.91
C LEU A 117 -3.13 -3.07 11.65
N ILE A 118 -4.37 -3.55 11.46
CA ILE A 118 -5.22 -3.17 10.32
C ILE A 118 -5.52 -1.66 10.35
N LEU A 119 -5.86 -1.10 11.51
CA LEU A 119 -6.11 0.34 11.64
C LEU A 119 -4.89 1.19 11.25
N GLN A 120 -3.68 0.73 11.56
CA GLN A 120 -2.45 1.41 11.15
C GLN A 120 -2.20 1.31 9.64
N LEU A 121 -2.55 0.18 9.02
CA LEU A 121 -2.49 0.04 7.55
C LEU A 121 -3.51 0.94 6.85
N ASP A 122 -4.74 1.02 7.38
CA ASP A 122 -5.77 1.91 6.85
C ASP A 122 -5.35 3.38 6.95
N GLN A 123 -4.74 3.78 8.07
CA GLN A 123 -4.20 5.13 8.24
C GLN A 123 -3.08 5.42 7.23
N LEU A 124 -2.18 4.46 7.00
CA LEU A 124 -1.11 4.59 6.01
C LEU A 124 -1.68 4.83 4.61
N VAL A 125 -2.71 4.09 4.21
CA VAL A 125 -3.39 4.28 2.90
C VAL A 125 -4.01 5.68 2.83
N ALA A 126 -4.68 6.13 3.88
CA ALA A 126 -5.28 7.47 3.92
C ALA A 126 -4.23 8.58 3.80
N ASP A 127 -3.08 8.43 4.47
CA ASP A 127 -1.97 9.39 4.41
C ASP A 127 -1.33 9.44 3.01
N GLN A 128 -1.14 8.28 2.37
CA GLN A 128 -0.67 8.18 0.99
C GLN A 128 -1.63 8.87 0.01
N GLN A 129 -2.94 8.58 0.11
CA GLN A 129 -3.98 9.23 -0.70
C GLN A 129 -3.93 10.75 -0.53
N SER A 130 -3.91 11.24 0.71
CA SER A 130 -3.86 12.67 1.02
C SER A 130 -2.59 13.34 0.48
N THR A 131 -1.45 12.65 0.55
CA THR A 131 -0.18 13.17 0.04
C THR A 131 -0.20 13.31 -1.47
N LEU A 132 -0.73 12.31 -2.19
CA LEU A 132 -0.85 12.33 -3.65
C LEU A 132 -1.88 13.35 -4.14
N GLU A 133 -3.00 13.49 -3.43
CA GLU A 133 -4.01 14.52 -3.68
C GLU A 133 -3.40 15.93 -3.52
N LYS A 134 -2.67 16.17 -2.43
CA LYS A 134 -1.98 17.46 -2.18
C LYS A 134 -0.86 17.73 -3.20
N ALA A 135 -0.21 16.69 -3.70
CA ALA A 135 0.77 16.80 -4.78
C ALA A 135 0.12 17.06 -6.16
N GLY A 136 -1.22 17.06 -6.23
CA GLY A 136 -1.97 17.32 -7.46
C GLY A 136 -1.96 16.14 -8.43
N VAL A 137 -1.73 14.91 -7.95
CA VAL A 137 -1.73 13.71 -8.80
C VAL A 137 -3.17 13.34 -9.15
N PRO A 138 -3.57 13.34 -10.44
CA PRO A 138 -4.94 13.05 -10.83
C PRO A 138 -5.39 11.64 -10.42
N GLY A 139 -6.64 11.53 -9.98
CA GLY A 139 -7.26 10.25 -9.58
C GLY A 139 -7.06 9.88 -8.12
N PHE A 140 -6.25 10.64 -7.37
CA PHE A 140 -6.03 10.44 -5.94
C PHE A 140 -6.87 11.42 -5.12
N TYR A 141 -7.56 10.86 -4.13
CA TYR A 141 -8.37 11.55 -3.12
C TYR A 141 -8.63 10.58 -1.97
N SER A 142 -8.90 11.08 -0.77
CA SER A 142 -9.21 10.22 0.38
C SER A 142 -10.50 9.43 0.16
N THR A 143 -10.42 8.10 0.22
CA THR A 143 -11.58 7.21 0.03
C THR A 143 -11.37 5.84 0.67
N ASN A 144 -12.43 5.31 1.27
CA ASN A 144 -12.50 3.95 1.81
C ASN A 144 -13.34 3.02 0.93
N ASN A 145 -13.81 3.49 -0.24
CA ASN A 145 -14.55 2.64 -1.18
C ASN A 145 -13.58 1.62 -1.81
N PRO A 146 -13.80 0.30 -1.65
CA PRO A 146 -12.86 -0.71 -2.13
C PRO A 146 -12.60 -0.66 -3.63
N GLN A 147 -13.60 -0.28 -4.43
CA GLN A 147 -13.44 -0.17 -5.88
C GLN A 147 -12.56 1.03 -6.24
N GLU A 148 -12.76 2.18 -5.59
CA GLU A 148 -11.96 3.39 -5.82
C GLU A 148 -10.53 3.22 -5.35
N VAL A 149 -10.33 2.62 -4.17
CA VAL A 149 -8.99 2.26 -3.67
C VAL A 149 -8.29 1.35 -4.69
N LYS A 150 -9.01 0.37 -5.26
CA LYS A 150 -8.42 -0.51 -6.27
C LYS A 150 -8.05 0.22 -7.56
N VAL A 151 -8.84 1.21 -8.00
CA VAL A 151 -8.48 2.07 -9.14
C VAL A 151 -7.22 2.88 -8.82
N GLN A 152 -7.13 3.49 -7.64
CA GLN A 152 -5.94 4.24 -7.21
C GLN A 152 -4.69 3.36 -7.14
N MET A 153 -4.82 2.09 -6.72
CA MET A 153 -3.72 1.12 -6.76
C MET A 153 -3.24 0.86 -8.20
N TYR A 154 -4.14 0.71 -9.17
CA TYR A 154 -3.73 0.56 -10.57
C TYR A 154 -3.02 1.82 -11.10
N LEU A 155 -3.50 3.01 -10.75
CA LEU A 155 -2.81 4.25 -11.10
C LEU A 155 -1.40 4.31 -10.49
N LEU A 156 -1.22 3.90 -9.22
CA LEU A 156 0.10 3.80 -8.60
C LEU A 156 1.02 2.81 -9.33
N GLU A 157 0.50 1.63 -9.70
CA GLU A 157 1.25 0.64 -10.48
C GLU A 157 1.73 1.23 -11.82
N PHE A 158 0.89 2.02 -12.49
CA PHE A 158 1.24 2.68 -13.74
C PHE A 158 2.38 3.69 -13.54
N ILE A 159 2.27 4.54 -12.51
CA ILE A 159 3.28 5.54 -12.19
C ILE A 159 4.63 4.87 -11.86
N LEU A 160 4.61 3.83 -11.02
CA LEU A 160 5.81 3.08 -10.66
C LEU A 160 6.47 2.41 -11.86
N LYS A 161 5.68 1.83 -12.77
CA LYS A 161 6.20 1.19 -13.97
C LYS A 161 6.86 2.19 -14.93
N LEU A 162 6.21 3.33 -15.16
CA LEU A 162 6.75 4.40 -16.00
C LEU A 162 8.00 5.04 -15.39
N GLY A 163 8.06 5.16 -14.06
CA GLY A 163 9.25 5.64 -13.35
C GLY A 163 10.47 4.76 -13.63
N LYS A 164 10.33 3.44 -13.46
CA LYS A 164 11.39 2.46 -13.73
C LYS A 164 11.83 2.45 -15.19
N GLU A 165 10.90 2.54 -16.13
CA GLU A 165 11.22 2.63 -17.57
C GLU A 165 12.03 3.92 -17.88
N SER A 166 11.74 5.03 -17.18
CA SER A 166 12.48 6.28 -17.36
C SER A 166 13.92 6.21 -16.84
N GLU A 167 14.15 5.51 -15.73
CA GLU A 167 15.49 5.33 -15.14
C GLU A 167 16.38 4.42 -15.98
N LEU A 168 15.81 3.33 -16.50
CA LEU A 168 16.49 2.38 -17.38
C LEU A 168 16.92 3.03 -18.70
N ASN A 169 16.12 3.94 -19.24
CA ASN A 169 16.45 4.66 -20.48
C ASN A 169 17.43 5.84 -20.25
N SER A 170 17.72 6.18 -18.99
CA SER A 170 18.64 7.26 -18.59
C SER A 170 20.02 6.76 -18.14
N SER A 171 20.20 5.43 -18.02
CA SER A 171 21.43 4.75 -17.59
C SER A 171 22.17 4.12 -18.76
#